data_AF-A0A932CM15-F1
#
_entry.id   AF-A0A932CM15-F1
#
_cell.length_a   1.000
_cell.length_b   1.000
_cell.length_c   1.000
_cell.angle_alpha   90.00
_cell.angle_beta   90.00
_cell.angle_gamma   90.00
#
_symmetry.space_group_name_H-M   'P 1'
#
loop_
_entity.id
_entity.type
_entity.pdbx_description
1 polymer ?
#
loop_
_entity_poly.entity_id
_entity_poly.type
_entity_poly.pdbx_seq_one_letter_code
_entity_poly.pdbx_strand_id
1 'polypeptide(L)' 'AFRAYYEYLPKGSFTVEYTIRLNQGGRFQLPPTRVEALYAPEMFGELPNASLEVQP' A
#
# COMPACT_ATOMS: atom_id res chain seq x y z
N ALA A 1 2.94 8.29 -2.95
CA ALA A 1 3.02 6.87 -2.56
C ALA A 1 3.19 6.81 -1.05
N PHE A 2 2.32 6.07 -0.36
CA PHE A 2 2.44 5.88 1.09
C PHE A 2 3.63 4.96 1.39
N ARG A 3 4.48 5.32 2.35
CA ARG A 3 5.62 4.53 2.80
C ARG A 3 5.67 4.60 4.33
N ALA A 4 5.74 3.45 4.98
CA ALA A 4 5.88 3.34 6.42
C ALA A 4 6.97 2.31 6.74
N TYR A 5 7.81 2.63 7.73
CA TYR A 5 8.88 1.76 8.20
C TYR A 5 8.55 1.33 9.62
N TYR A 6 8.62 0.03 9.87
CA TYR A 6 8.38 -0.56 11.18
C TYR A 6 9.63 -1.31 11.61
N GLU A 7 10.12 -1.03 12.82
CA GLU A 7 11.26 -1.74 13.40
C GLU A 7 10.89 -3.18 13.77
N TYR A 8 9.63 -3.41 14.18
CA TYR A 8 9.13 -4.71 14.57
C TYR A 8 7.66 -4.86 14.16
N LEU A 9 7.33 -5.98 13.52
CA LEU A 9 5.96 -6.43 13.29
C LEU A 9 5.71 -7.73 14.08
N PRO A 10 4.74 -7.75 15.01
CA PRO A 10 4.37 -8.98 15.70
C PRO A 10 3.71 -9.98 14.74
N LYS A 11 3.76 -11.26 15.09
CA LYS A 11 3.06 -12.31 14.35
C LYS A 11 1.55 -12.08 14.41
N GLY A 12 0.87 -12.14 13.27
CA GLY A 12 -0.59 -12.00 13.19
C GLY A 12 -1.01 -11.11 12.03
N SER A 13 -2.16 -10.45 12.21
CA SER A 13 -2.71 -9.49 11.25
C SER A 13 -2.25 -8.07 11.57
N PHE A 14 -1.81 -7.35 10.54
CA PHE A 14 -1.41 -5.95 10.64
C PHE A 14 -2.25 -5.12 9.66
N THR A 15 -2.84 -4.04 10.12
CA THR A 15 -3.71 -3.17 9.33
C THR A 15 -3.13 -1.76 9.31
N VAL A 16 -3.01 -1.18 8.12
CA VAL A 16 -2.59 0.20 7.93
C VAL A 16 -3.66 0.92 7.12
N GLU A 17 -4.14 2.02 7.67
CA GLU A 17 -5.09 2.90 7.01
C GLU A 17 -4.38 4.20 6.62
N TYR A 18 -4.65 4.69 5.42
CA TYR A 18 -4.09 5.95 4.94
C TYR A 18 -5.12 6.69 4.09
N THR A 19 -5.18 8.01 4.27
CA THR A 19 -6.07 8.87 3.49
C THR A 19 -5.35 9.39 2.26
N ILE A 20 -5.95 9.19 1.08
CA ILE A 20 -5.49 9.80 -0.16
C ILE A 20 -6.44 10.92 -0.52
N ARG A 21 -5.89 12.09 -0.89
CA ARG A 21 -6.67 13.16 -1.50
C ARG A 21 -6.51 13.09 -3.02
N LEU A 22 -7.63 12.99 -3.74
CA LEU A 22 -7.69 12.98 -5.20
C LEU A 22 -8.27 14.33 -5.64
N ASN A 23 -7.55 15.04 -6.51
CA ASN A 23 -7.88 16.43 -6.87
C ASN A 23 -8.59 16.56 -8.23
N GLN A 24 -8.76 15.46 -8.96
CA GLN A 24 -9.36 15.43 -10.29
C GLN A 24 -10.16 14.15 -10.48
N GLY A 25 -11.26 14.22 -11.22
CA GLY A 25 -12.01 13.05 -11.66
C GLY A 25 -11.21 12.26 -12.70
N GLY A 26 -11.30 10.94 -12.66
CA GLY A 26 -10.58 10.06 -13.58
C GLY A 26 -10.30 8.67 -13.02
N ARG A 27 -9.66 7.83 -13.85
CA ARG A 27 -9.26 6.47 -13.46
C ARG A 27 -7.84 6.47 -12.91
N PHE A 28 -7.71 6.18 -11.62
CA PHE A 28 -6.43 6.09 -10.91
C PHE A 28 -5.98 4.64 -10.81
N GLN A 29 -4.78 4.37 -11.33
CA GLN A 29 -4.10 3.12 -11.05
C GLN A 29 -3.38 3.29 -9.71
N LEU A 30 -3.87 2.58 -8.69
CA LEU A 30 -3.19 2.58 -7.39
C LEU A 30 -1.91 1.74 -7.51
N PRO A 31 -0.77 2.22 -6.99
CA PRO A 31 0.43 1.41 -6.95
C PRO A 31 0.16 0.14 -6.13
N PRO A 32 0.79 -0.99 -6.47
CA PRO A 32 0.62 -2.24 -5.74
C PRO A 32 1.02 -2.05 -4.26
N THR A 33 0.27 -2.68 -3.36
CA THR A 33 0.65 -2.73 -1.94
C THR A 33 1.80 -3.72 -1.82
N ARG A 34 2.99 -3.22 -1.49
CA ARG A 34 4.19 -4.03 -1.30
C ARG A 34 4.67 -3.92 0.15
N VAL A 35 4.89 -5.07 0.76
CA VAL A 35 5.50 -5.21 2.08
C VAL A 35 6.76 -6.05 1.91
N GLU A 36 7.89 -5.54 2.36
CA GLU A 36 9.18 -6.23 2.29
C GLU A 36 9.93 -6.08 3.61
N ALA A 37 10.63 -7.13 4.03
CA ALA A 37 11.56 -7.03 5.15
C ALA A 37 12.87 -6.40 4.67
N LEU A 38 13.19 -5.21 5.18
CA LEU A 38 14.38 -4.44 4.80
C LEU A 38 15.68 -5.24 4.96
N TYR A 39 15.73 -6.13 5.96
CA TYR A 39 16.90 -6.95 6.29
C TYR A 39 16.80 -8.41 5.82
N ALA A 40 15.68 -8.81 5.22
CA ALA A 40 15.45 -10.15 4.67
C ALA A 40 14.63 -10.03 3.37
N PRO A 41 15.23 -9.56 2.27
CA PRO A 41 14.51 -9.18 1.04
C PRO A 41 13.80 -10.35 0.35
N GLU A 42 14.15 -11.60 0.69
CA GLU A 42 13.42 -12.82 0.29
C GLU A 42 12.00 -12.91 0.87
N MET A 43 11.72 -12.18 1.96
CA MET A 43 10.42 -12.11 2.60
C MET A 43 9.69 -10.86 2.12
N PHE A 44 8.98 -10.97 1.00
CA PHE A 44 8.11 -9.91 0.48
C PHE A 44 6.71 -10.45 0.12
N GLY A 45 5.72 -9.57 0.26
CA GLY A 45 4.36 -9.76 -0.24
C GLY A 45 3.97 -8.59 -1.13
N GLU A 46 3.42 -8.88 -2.31
CA GLU A 46 2.91 -7.87 -3.23
C GLU A 46 1.46 -8.19 -3.58
N LEU A 47 0.59 -7.19 -3.47
CA LEU A 47 -0.80 -7.29 -3.85
C LEU A 47 -1.11 -6.18 -4.87
N PRO A 48 -1.58 -6.52 -6.09
CA PRO A 48 -2.02 -5.52 -7.05
C PRO A 48 -3.29 -4.85 -6.52
N ASN A 49 -3.24 -3.53 -6.30
CA ASN A 49 -4.42 -2.77 -5.92
C ASN A 49 -5.30 -2.52 -7.15
N ALA A 50 -6.63 -2.65 -6.98
CA ALA A 50 -7.58 -2.39 -8.06
C ALA A 50 -7.52 -0.92 -8.52
N SER A 51 -7.86 -0.68 -9.79
CA SER A 51 -7.99 0.70 -10.29
C SER A 51 -9.17 1.38 -9.63
N LEU A 52 -8.95 2.57 -9.06
CA LEU A 52 -9.97 3.41 -8.44
C LEU A 52 -10.51 4.41 -9.47
N GLU A 53 -11.82 4.41 -9.70
CA GLU A 53 -12.48 5.40 -10.54
C GLU A 53 -13.09 6.49 -9.66
N VAL A 54 -12.70 7.74 -9.90
CA VAL A 54 -13.26 8.91 -9.21
C VAL A 54 -14.19 9.63 -10.16
N GLN A 55 -15.48 9.60 -9.85
CA GLN A 55 -16.48 10.41 -10.54
C GLN A 55 -16.42 11.86 -10.03
N PRO A 56 -16.65 12.86 -10.91
CA PRO A 56 -16.66 14.27 -10.54
C PRO A 56 -17.84 14.68 -9.65
#